data_AF-A0A183EB41-F1
#
_entry.id   AF-A0A183EB41-F1
#
_cell.length_a   1.000
_cell.length_b   1.000
_cell.length_c   1.000
_cell.angle_alpha   90.00
_cell.angle_beta   90.00
_cell.angle_gamma   90.00
#
_symmetry.space_group_name_H-M   'P 1'
#
loop_
_entity.id
_entity.type
_entity.pdbx_description
1 polymer ?
#
loop_
_entity_poly.entity_id
_entity_poly.type
_entity_poly.pdbx_seq_one_letter_code
_entity_poly.pdbx_strand_id
1 'polypeptide(L)'
;MAFLKRRGYKFNVDLELLHLSDVPLVNAVLFAKVRLLNGGAFEGMTERVEVHGHSANWNSHFSFSCRIAVDPSTGVLEKCACRISLRKEQKGGKSFSKLGFVDINLAQFAAS
;
A
#
# COMPACT_ATOMS: atom_id res chain seq x y z
N MET A 1 21.47 -8.21 26.58
CA MET A 1 20.83 -6.98 26.05
C MET A 1 19.33 -7.14 26.16
N ALA A 2 18.67 -6.43 27.07
CA ALA A 2 17.23 -6.50 27.21
C ALA A 2 16.60 -5.80 26.00
N PHE A 3 15.93 -6.56 25.12
CA PHE A 3 15.07 -5.97 24.12
C PHE A 3 13.90 -5.31 24.85
N LEU A 4 13.99 -4.01 25.10
CA LEU A 4 12.83 -3.26 25.56
C LEU A 4 11.73 -3.45 24.52
N LYS A 5 10.66 -4.14 24.93
CA LYS A 5 9.47 -4.35 24.11
C LYS A 5 8.88 -2.97 23.82
N ARG A 6 9.20 -2.42 22.66
CA ARG A 6 8.74 -1.08 22.24
C ARG A 6 7.23 -1.04 22.34
N ARG A 7 6.72 -0.04 23.08
CA ARG A 7 5.29 0.19 23.23
C ARG A 7 4.71 0.52 21.86
N GLY A 8 3.51 0.02 21.59
CA GLY A 8 2.85 0.26 20.31
C GLY A 8 1.44 -0.26 20.31
N TYR A 9 0.60 0.37 19.49
CA TYR A 9 -0.83 0.13 19.39
C TYR A 9 -1.15 -0.65 18.12
N LYS A 10 -2.17 -1.50 18.18
CA LYS A 10 -2.68 -2.21 17.02
C LYS A 10 -3.82 -1.38 16.42
N PHE A 11 -3.75 -1.14 15.12
CA PHE A 11 -4.78 -0.50 14.33
C PHE A 11 -5.30 -1.50 13.30
N ASN A 12 -6.58 -1.40 13.00
CA ASN A 12 -7.15 -1.97 11.79
C ASN A 12 -7.14 -0.87 10.74
N VAL A 13 -6.78 -1.24 9.52
CA VAL A 13 -6.64 -0.36 8.37
C VAL A 13 -7.56 -0.91 7.30
N ASP A 14 -8.52 -0.10 6.90
CA ASP A 14 -9.34 -0.31 5.72
C ASP A 14 -8.85 0.66 4.64
N LEU A 15 -8.35 0.09 3.54
CA LEU A 15 -7.72 0.82 2.45
C LEU A 15 -8.47 0.52 1.16
N GLU A 16 -8.97 1.58 0.53
CA GLU A 16 -9.57 1.52 -0.79
C GLU A 16 -8.61 2.07 -1.85
N LEU A 17 -8.32 1.26 -2.87
CA LEU A 17 -7.60 1.68 -4.05
C LEU A 17 -8.56 1.75 -5.23
N LEU A 18 -9.04 2.96 -5.50
CA LEU A 18 -10.10 3.22 -6.47
C LEU A 18 -9.57 3.17 -7.90
N HIS A 19 -8.82 4.19 -8.32
CA HIS A 19 -8.31 4.31 -9.68
C HIS A 19 -7.00 5.09 -9.75
N LEU A 20 -6.35 5.02 -10.91
CA LEU A 20 -5.21 5.85 -11.31
C LEU A 20 -5.60 6.60 -12.60
N SER A 21 -5.59 7.92 -12.54
CA SER A 21 -5.85 8.81 -13.69
C SER A 21 -4.56 9.13 -14.47
N ASP A 22 -4.72 9.82 -15.59
CA ASP A 22 -3.63 10.41 -16.38
C ASP A 22 -2.57 9.39 -16.82
N VAL A 23 -3.02 8.17 -17.14
CA VAL A 23 -2.15 7.07 -17.55
C VAL A 23 -1.86 7.19 -19.05
N PRO A 24 -0.60 7.45 -19.47
CA PRO A 24 -0.26 7.59 -20.90
C PRO A 24 -0.10 6.23 -21.62
N LEU A 25 -0.28 5.12 -20.90
CA LEU A 25 -0.01 3.76 -21.36
C LEU A 25 -1.28 3.11 -21.91
N VAL A 26 -1.75 3.56 -23.08
CA VAL A 26 -2.95 3.03 -23.73
C VAL A 26 -2.84 1.52 -23.94
N ASN A 27 -3.92 0.78 -23.65
CA ASN A 27 -4.01 -0.69 -23.75
C ASN A 27 -3.02 -1.47 -22.85
N ALA A 28 -2.37 -0.82 -21.89
CA ALA A 28 -1.58 -1.55 -20.91
C ALA A 28 -2.49 -2.21 -19.87
N VAL A 29 -2.13 -3.40 -19.43
CA VAL A 29 -2.73 -4.03 -18.25
C VAL A 29 -1.92 -3.64 -17.01
N LEU A 30 -2.58 -3.04 -16.04
CA LEU A 30 -1.99 -2.58 -14.79
C LEU A 30 -2.59 -3.28 -13.57
N PHE A 31 -1.76 -3.45 -12.54
CA PHE A 31 -2.19 -3.88 -11.21
C PHE A 31 -1.34 -3.20 -10.15
N ALA A 32 -1.88 -3.08 -8.95
CA ALA A 32 -1.17 -2.52 -7.81
C ALA A 32 -0.85 -3.62 -6.79
N LYS A 33 0.33 -3.50 -6.17
CA LYS A 33 0.74 -4.30 -5.02
C LYS A 33 0.79 -3.40 -3.78
N VAL A 34 0.00 -3.75 -2.77
CA VAL A 34 -0.06 -3.07 -1.47
C VAL A 34 0.76 -3.87 -0.46
N ARG A 35 1.67 -3.23 0.28
CA ARG A 35 2.51 -3.89 1.27
C ARG A 35 2.81 -3.00 2.48
N LEU A 36 2.67 -3.54 3.69
CA LEU A 36 3.24 -2.93 4.88
C LEU A 36 4.76 -3.05 4.89
N LEU A 37 5.46 -1.92 4.99
CA LEU A 37 6.93 -1.89 5.08
C LEU A 37 7.41 -2.10 6.52
N ASN A 38 6.60 -1.67 7.49
CA ASN A 38 6.82 -1.87 8.92
C ASN A 38 5.46 -1.98 9.63
N GLY A 39 5.48 -2.33 10.90
CA GLY A 39 4.27 -2.52 11.70
C GLY A 39 3.44 -3.74 11.30
N GLY A 40 3.96 -4.65 10.48
CA GLY A 40 3.27 -5.87 10.07
C GLY A 40 3.92 -6.49 8.85
N ALA A 41 3.29 -7.53 8.31
CA ALA A 41 3.75 -8.25 7.12
C ALA A 41 2.64 -8.36 6.05
N PHE A 42 1.64 -7.47 6.09
CA PHE A 42 0.56 -7.49 5.11
C PHE A 42 1.09 -7.28 3.70
N GLU A 43 0.57 -8.08 2.78
CA GLU A 43 0.80 -7.97 1.35
C GLU A 43 -0.50 -8.33 0.62
N GLY A 44 -0.92 -7.48 -0.30
CA GLY A 44 -2.11 -7.67 -1.13
C GLY A 44 -1.86 -7.16 -2.55
N MET A 45 -2.70 -7.59 -3.49
CA MET A 45 -2.67 -7.11 -4.86
C MET A 45 -4.10 -6.85 -5.34
N THR A 46 -4.25 -5.89 -6.24
CA THR A 46 -5.50 -5.70 -6.97
C THR A 46 -5.61 -6.74 -8.08
N GLU A 47 -6.81 -6.82 -8.67
CA GLU A 47 -6.97 -7.40 -9.99
C GLU A 47 -6.14 -6.66 -11.04
N ARG A 48 -5.95 -7.32 -12.18
CA ARG A 48 -5.34 -6.74 -13.37
C ARG A 48 -6.41 -6.08 -14.22
N VAL A 49 -6.20 -4.83 -14.58
CA VAL A 49 -7.18 -4.05 -15.36
C VAL A 49 -6.50 -3.39 -16.54
N GLU A 50 -7.19 -3.34 -17.67
CA GLU A 50 -6.75 -2.59 -18.82
C GLU A 50 -6.92 -1.09 -18.59
N VAL A 51 -5.97 -0.31 -19.09
CA VAL A 51 -6.08 1.14 -19.13
C VAL A 51 -7.12 1.52 -20.18
N HIS A 52 -8.21 2.13 -19.72
CA HIS A 52 -9.28 2.64 -20.56
C HIS A 52 -9.51 4.13 -20.28
N GLY A 53 -9.65 4.94 -21.33
CA GLY A 53 -9.86 6.40 -21.17
C GLY A 53 -8.78 7.08 -20.33
N HIS A 54 -7.50 6.69 -20.49
CA HIS A 54 -6.37 7.17 -19.69
C HIS A 54 -6.48 6.89 -18.19
N SER A 55 -7.28 5.91 -17.78
CA SER A 55 -7.46 5.52 -16.38
C SER A 55 -7.38 4.01 -16.19
N ALA A 56 -6.89 3.59 -15.04
CA ALA A 56 -6.97 2.20 -14.57
C ALA A 56 -7.85 2.18 -13.31
N ASN A 57 -8.98 1.49 -13.36
CA ASN A 57 -9.97 1.44 -12.28
C ASN A 57 -9.97 0.06 -11.63
N TRP A 58 -9.63 -0.03 -10.36
CA TRP A 58 -9.58 -1.30 -9.61
C TRP A 58 -10.70 -1.46 -8.59
N ASN A 59 -11.14 -0.37 -7.95
CA ASN A 59 -12.13 -0.38 -6.87
C ASN A 59 -11.86 -1.49 -5.84
N SER A 60 -10.59 -1.65 -5.46
CA SER A 60 -10.14 -2.75 -4.61
C SER A 60 -10.10 -2.33 -3.15
N HIS A 61 -10.63 -3.19 -2.27
CA HIS A 61 -10.63 -2.99 -0.84
C HIS A 61 -9.63 -3.94 -0.15
N PHE A 62 -8.84 -3.41 0.77
CA PHE A 62 -7.89 -4.17 1.57
C PHE A 62 -8.14 -3.87 3.05
N SER A 63 -8.40 -4.92 3.84
CA SER A 63 -8.50 -4.81 5.30
C SER A 63 -7.36 -5.58 5.94
N PHE A 64 -6.59 -4.91 6.79
CA PHE A 64 -5.46 -5.53 7.48
C PHE A 64 -5.17 -4.84 8.80
N SER A 65 -4.35 -5.46 9.64
CA SER A 65 -3.91 -4.84 10.88
C SER A 65 -2.45 -4.44 10.82
N CYS A 66 -2.12 -3.31 11.45
CA CYS A 66 -0.74 -2.88 11.66
C CYS A 66 -0.51 -2.52 13.13
N ARG A 67 0.71 -2.72 13.62
CA ARG A 67 1.17 -2.29 14.93
C ARG A 67 2.12 -1.11 14.77
N ILE A 68 1.72 0.05 15.26
CA ILE A 68 2.53 1.28 15.19
C ILE A 68 3.21 1.50 16.53
N ALA A 69 4.54 1.64 16.51
CA ALA A 69 5.31 1.95 17.71
C ALA A 69 5.09 3.40 18.13
N VAL A 70 5.35 3.68 19.40
CA VAL A 70 5.24 5.02 19.98
C VAL A 70 6.63 5.47 20.39
N ASP A 71 6.98 6.69 20.03
CA ASP A 71 8.19 7.32 20.54
C ASP A 71 8.07 7.46 22.07
N PRO A 72 8.99 6.86 22.85
CA PRO A 72 8.84 6.80 24.30
C PRO A 72 9.06 8.15 24.99
N SER A 73 9.66 9.13 24.31
CA SER A 73 9.94 10.46 24.86
C SER A 73 8.82 11.45 24.60
N THR A 74 8.18 11.38 23.44
CA THR A 74 7.15 12.33 23.00
C THR A 74 5.73 11.74 23.06
N GLY A 75 5.59 10.43 23.10
CA GLY A 75 4.30 9.75 23.00
C GLY A 75 3.68 9.74 21.61
N VAL A 76 4.39 10.27 20.59
CA VAL A 76 3.91 10.36 19.21
C VAL A 76 4.07 9.01 18.49
N LEU A 77 3.12 8.66 17.63
CA LEU A 77 3.20 7.47 16.79
C LEU A 77 4.37 7.58 15.80
N GLU A 78 5.24 6.56 15.77
CA GLU A 78 6.30 6.45 14.77
C GLU A 78 5.71 6.24 13.36
N LYS A 79 6.46 6.63 12.33
CA LYS A 79 6.04 6.45 10.93
C LYS A 79 5.77 4.96 10.62
N CYS A 80 4.58 4.66 10.12
CA CYS A 80 4.19 3.33 9.66
C CYS A 80 3.86 3.37 8.16
N ALA A 81 4.77 2.90 7.31
CA ALA A 81 4.67 3.06 5.86
C ALA A 81 3.96 1.86 5.21
N CYS A 82 2.86 2.14 4.52
CA CYS A 82 2.20 1.24 3.58
C CYS A 82 2.58 1.64 2.15
N ARG A 83 3.20 0.73 1.40
CA ARG A 83 3.64 0.96 0.02
C ARG A 83 2.63 0.42 -0.97
N ILE A 84 2.20 1.27 -1.90
CA ILE A 84 1.41 0.89 -3.07
C ILE A 84 2.32 0.98 -4.29
N SER A 85 2.64 -0.15 -4.91
CA SER A 85 3.49 -0.21 -6.11
C SER A 85 2.65 -0.50 -7.34
N LEU A 86 2.72 0.37 -8.34
CA LEU A 86 2.09 0.16 -9.64
C LEU A 86 2.97 -0.73 -10.53
N ARG A 87 2.33 -1.70 -11.18
CA ARG A 87 3.00 -2.69 -12.02
C ARG A 87 2.25 -2.83 -13.34
N LYS A 88 3.02 -2.86 -14.42
CA LYS A 88 2.54 -3.13 -15.77
C LYS A 88 2.81 -4.58 -16.12
N GLU A 89 1.80 -5.26 -16.62
CA GLU A 89 1.94 -6.61 -17.15
C GLU A 89 2.83 -6.64 -18.40
N GLN A 90 3.59 -7.72 -18.54
CA GLN A 90 4.45 -7.99 -19.68
C GLN A 90 4.35 -9.47 -20.06
N LYS A 91 4.71 -9.79 -21.32
CA LYS A 91 4.80 -11.16 -21.83
C LYS A 91 3.50 -11.98 -21.63
N GLY A 92 2.34 -11.34 -21.80
CA GLY A 92 1.02 -11.99 -21.64
C GLY A 92 0.83 -12.60 -20.25
N GLY A 93 0.99 -11.81 -19.20
CA GLY A 93 0.79 -12.23 -17.81
C GLY A 93 1.99 -12.85 -17.11
N LYS A 94 3.02 -13.28 -17.86
CA LYS A 94 4.14 -14.06 -17.30
C LYS A 94 5.16 -13.24 -16.52
N SER A 95 5.24 -11.94 -16.78
CA SER A 95 6.13 -11.04 -16.05
C SER A 95 5.48 -9.68 -15.85
N PHE A 96 6.13 -8.83 -15.05
CA PHE A 96 5.69 -7.46 -14.87
C PHE A 96 6.89 -6.54 -14.74
N SER A 97 6.71 -5.28 -15.11
CA SER A 97 7.63 -4.19 -14.80
C SER A 97 7.01 -3.28 -13.75
N LYS A 98 7.75 -2.96 -12.69
CA LYS A 98 7.34 -1.95 -11.72
C LYS A 98 7.44 -0.57 -12.37
N LEU A 99 6.33 0.17 -12.39
CA LEU A 99 6.28 1.53 -12.94
C LEU A 99 6.68 2.57 -11.89
N GLY A 100 6.25 2.38 -10.65
CA GLY A 100 6.46 3.35 -9.57
C GLY A 100 5.86 2.86 -8.26
N PHE A 101 5.93 3.70 -7.23
CA PHE A 101 5.27 3.44 -5.95
C PHE A 101 5.02 4.73 -5.18
N VAL A 102 4.07 4.66 -4.25
CA VAL A 102 3.84 5.68 -3.21
C VAL A 102 3.85 5.01 -1.85
N ASP A 103 4.37 5.70 -0.84
CA ASP A 103 4.34 5.27 0.55
C ASP A 103 3.41 6.17 1.35
N ILE A 104 2.35 5.56 1.90
CA ILE A 104 1.39 6.21 2.79
C ILE A 104 1.86 6.00 4.22
N ASN A 105 1.97 7.07 5.00
CA ASN A 105 2.24 6.97 6.43
C ASN A 105 0.94 6.77 7.21
N LEU A 106 0.62 5.52 7.58
CA LEU A 106 -0.58 5.15 8.33
C LEU A 106 -0.68 5.83 9.70
N ALA A 107 0.43 6.24 10.30
CA ALA A 107 0.40 6.97 11.57
C ALA A 107 -0.32 8.32 11.47
N GLN A 108 -0.35 8.93 10.29
CA GLN A 108 -1.07 10.20 10.04
C GLN A 108 -2.59 10.01 9.96
N PHE A 109 -3.06 8.78 9.81
CA PHE A 109 -4.47 8.41 9.69
C PHE A 109 -4.95 7.63 10.93
N ALA A 110 -4.17 7.64 12.01
CA ALA A 110 -4.62 7.04 13.25
C ALA A 110 -5.87 7.78 13.77
N ALA A 111 -6.96 7.04 13.95
CA ALA A 111 -8.29 7.54 14.34
C ALA A 111 -9.06 8.36 13.27
N SER A 112 -8.77 8.14 11.98
CA SER A 112 -9.61 8.57 10.86
C SER A 112 -10.88 7.75 10.69
#